data_AF-A0A0N0EB91-F1
#
_entry.id   AF-A0A0N0EB91-F1
#
_cell.length_a   1.000
_cell.length_b   1.000
_cell.length_c   1.000
_cell.angle_alpha   90.00
_cell.angle_beta   90.00
_cell.angle_gamma   90.00
#
_symmetry.space_group_name_H-M   'P 1'
#
loop_
_entity.id
_entity.type
_entity.pdbx_description
1 polymer ?
#
loop_
_entity_poly.entity_id
_entity_poly.type
_entity_poly.pdbx_seq_one_letter_code
_entity_poly.pdbx_strand_id
1 'polypeptide(L)'
;MDQEKKKKPIGFNIIKNDPTDGHGGFGIGALSLDNVSPVFVDVEGGEAFVDIGAMHARSTVERGIKFLPNKEDVPNGKPYWLVWVTIDRKQEGPYYAGVTACEMTVDREIRRGYKSLPEHVNKMDKSMKRHIMVEHMDDQSKAILQNYLESHDSGMWERASDDLKNQLATN
;
A
#
# COMPACT_ATOMS: atom_id res chain seq x y z
N MET A 1 -22.53 -33.04 29.22
CA MET A 1 -22.80 -33.49 27.85
C MET A 1 -22.81 -32.26 26.96
N ASP A 2 -21.86 -32.24 26.02
CA ASP A 2 -21.98 -31.61 24.70
C ASP A 2 -21.98 -30.06 24.63
N GLN A 3 -20.92 -29.45 24.09
CA GLN A 3 -20.83 -29.20 22.65
C GLN A 3 -19.59 -28.43 22.19
N GLU A 4 -19.00 -28.98 21.12
CA GLU A 4 -18.03 -28.39 20.21
C GLU A 4 -18.38 -26.97 19.77
N LYS A 5 -17.43 -26.02 19.90
CA LYS A 5 -17.52 -24.72 19.22
C LYS A 5 -16.69 -24.72 17.93
N LYS A 6 -17.45 -24.90 16.85
CA LYS A 6 -17.11 -24.74 15.44
C LYS A 6 -16.40 -23.41 15.15
N LYS A 7 -15.44 -23.48 14.21
CA LYS A 7 -14.80 -22.37 13.50
C LYS A 7 -15.84 -21.38 12.96
N LYS A 8 -15.65 -20.08 13.21
CA LYS A 8 -16.44 -19.01 12.59
C LYS A 8 -15.76 -18.54 11.30
N PRO A 9 -16.52 -18.34 10.20
CA PRO A 9 -15.98 -17.89 8.92
C PRO A 9 -15.64 -16.40 8.94
N ILE A 10 -14.62 -16.04 8.17
CA ILE A 10 -14.20 -14.67 7.86
C ILE A 10 -15.32 -14.03 7.03
N GLY A 11 -16.06 -13.11 7.65
CA GLY A 11 -17.06 -12.29 6.99
C GLY A 11 -16.63 -10.83 7.07
N PHE A 12 -16.29 -10.25 5.92
CA PHE A 12 -16.19 -8.81 5.73
C PHE A 12 -17.46 -8.14 6.26
N ASN A 13 -17.31 -7.29 7.27
CA ASN A 13 -18.42 -6.54 7.82
C ASN A 13 -18.54 -5.24 7.03
N ILE A 14 -19.26 -5.28 5.90
CA ILE A 14 -19.73 -4.08 5.22
C ILE A 14 -20.78 -3.45 6.14
N ILE A 15 -20.35 -2.52 6.99
CA ILE A 15 -21.26 -1.73 7.80
C ILE A 15 -22.00 -0.79 6.83
N LYS A 16 -23.27 -1.11 6.60
CA LYS A 16 -24.28 -0.15 6.15
C LYS A 16 -24.33 0.97 7.18
N ASN A 17 -23.74 2.11 6.86
CA ASN A 17 -24.10 3.37 7.50
C ASN A 17 -24.60 4.28 6.38
N ASP A 18 -25.92 4.39 6.30
CA ASP A 18 -26.64 5.36 5.51
C ASP A 18 -26.63 6.69 6.30
N PRO A 19 -26.07 7.79 5.76
CA PRO A 19 -26.17 9.08 6.39
C PRO A 19 -26.93 10.03 5.45
N THR A 20 -28.21 9.76 5.19
CA THR A 20 -29.12 10.83 4.75
C THR A 20 -29.79 11.46 5.98
N ASP A 21 -29.06 12.31 6.69
CA ASP A 21 -29.68 13.32 7.55
C ASP A 21 -28.81 14.59 7.56
N GLY A 22 -29.23 15.56 6.75
CA GLY A 22 -29.12 16.97 7.13
C GLY A 22 -27.75 17.64 7.16
N HIS A 23 -26.96 17.59 6.08
CA HIS A 23 -26.16 18.76 5.66
C HIS A 23 -25.73 18.63 4.19
N GLY A 24 -26.10 19.61 3.37
CA GLY A 24 -25.68 19.72 1.97
C GLY A 24 -24.18 20.02 1.85
N GLY A 25 -23.36 18.97 1.89
CA GLY A 25 -21.94 19.05 1.57
C GLY A 25 -21.48 17.70 1.04
N PHE A 26 -21.33 17.61 -0.28
CA PHE A 26 -20.47 16.58 -0.88
C PHE A 26 -19.18 16.52 -0.07
N GLY A 27 -18.91 15.37 0.57
CA GLY A 27 -17.73 15.11 1.40
C GLY A 27 -16.44 15.04 0.58
N ILE A 28 -16.14 16.13 -0.12
CA ILE A 28 -14.83 16.46 -0.66
C ILE A 28 -13.98 16.83 0.56
N GLY A 29 -13.15 15.92 1.06
CA GLY A 29 -12.04 16.37 1.93
C GLY A 29 -11.54 15.47 3.06
N ALA A 30 -12.09 14.28 3.29
CA ALA A 30 -11.51 13.36 4.27
C ALA A 30 -11.25 11.99 3.65
N LEU A 31 -10.12 11.86 2.93
CA LEU A 31 -9.57 10.54 2.63
C LEU A 31 -9.30 9.85 3.96
N SER A 32 -10.11 8.84 4.29
CA SER A 32 -9.95 8.03 5.49
C SER A 32 -8.91 6.94 5.22
N LEU A 33 -8.25 6.44 6.27
CA LEU A 33 -7.27 5.35 6.16
C LEU A 33 -7.81 4.11 5.41
N ASP A 34 -9.13 3.95 5.38
CA ASP A 34 -9.84 2.89 4.64
C ASP A 34 -9.58 2.92 3.12
N ASN A 35 -9.25 4.08 2.57
CA ASN A 35 -8.98 4.26 1.14
C ASN A 35 -7.49 4.10 0.77
N VAL A 36 -6.63 3.81 1.75
CA VAL A 36 -5.19 3.67 1.55
C VAL A 36 -4.79 2.23 1.79
N SER A 37 -4.16 1.62 0.79
CA SER A 37 -3.67 0.24 0.85
C SER A 37 -2.14 0.21 0.81
N PRO A 38 -1.47 -0.44 1.78
CA PRO A 38 -0.05 -0.73 1.71
C PRO A 38 0.22 -1.90 0.74
N VAL A 39 0.94 -1.61 -0.34
CA VAL A 39 1.43 -2.60 -1.30
C VAL A 39 2.93 -2.77 -1.10
N PHE A 40 3.38 -4.00 -0.91
CA PHE A 40 4.80 -4.33 -0.89
C PHE A 40 5.22 -4.76 -2.28
N VAL A 41 6.37 -4.27 -2.75
CA VAL A 41 7.03 -4.72 -3.96
C VAL A 41 8.33 -5.40 -3.54
N ASP A 42 8.41 -6.69 -3.81
CA ASP A 42 9.60 -7.50 -3.64
C ASP A 42 10.48 -7.36 -4.88
N VAL A 43 11.59 -6.61 -4.75
CA VAL A 43 12.47 -6.34 -5.88
C VAL A 43 13.14 -7.62 -6.36
N GLU A 44 13.70 -8.44 -5.46
CA GLU A 44 14.40 -9.67 -5.86
C GLU A 44 13.44 -10.82 -6.22
N GLY A 45 12.27 -10.86 -5.60
CA GLY A 45 11.23 -11.85 -5.83
C GLY A 45 10.40 -11.59 -7.08
N GLY A 46 10.37 -10.35 -7.57
CA GLY A 46 9.65 -9.99 -8.79
C GLY A 46 8.13 -9.91 -8.60
N GLU A 47 7.65 -9.77 -7.36
CA GLU A 47 6.23 -9.84 -7.03
C GLU A 47 5.79 -8.65 -6.17
N ALA A 48 4.53 -8.25 -6.32
CA ALA A 48 3.91 -7.26 -5.45
C ALA A 48 2.64 -7.84 -4.80
N PHE A 49 2.40 -7.45 -3.55
CA PHE A 49 1.28 -7.94 -2.77
C PHE A 49 0.80 -6.89 -1.77
N VAL A 50 -0.51 -6.87 -1.49
CA VAL A 50 -1.07 -6.06 -0.41
C VAL A 50 -0.93 -6.80 0.91
N ASP A 51 -0.37 -6.14 1.93
CA ASP A 51 -0.34 -6.66 3.30
C ASP A 51 -0.95 -5.63 4.25
N ILE A 52 -2.26 -5.76 4.48
CA ILE A 52 -3.05 -4.94 5.42
C ILE A 52 -2.44 -4.96 6.83
N GLY A 53 -1.68 -6.00 7.18
CA GLY A 53 -0.95 -6.09 8.44
C GLY A 53 0.07 -4.97 8.62
N ALA A 54 0.59 -4.37 7.55
CA ALA A 54 1.57 -3.28 7.63
C ALA A 54 1.03 -2.02 8.31
N MET A 55 -0.28 -1.75 8.20
CA MET A 55 -0.92 -0.63 8.93
C MET A 55 -0.82 -0.78 10.45
N HIS A 56 -0.59 -2.00 10.95
CA HIS A 56 -0.47 -2.29 12.38
C HIS A 56 0.88 -2.93 12.75
N ALA A 57 1.90 -2.85 11.89
CA ALA A 57 3.21 -3.51 12.06
C ALA A 57 3.10 -5.05 12.27
N ARG A 58 2.11 -5.67 11.65
CA ARG A 58 1.85 -7.12 11.66
C ARG A 58 2.05 -7.79 10.29
N SER A 59 2.59 -7.06 9.31
CA SER A 59 2.85 -7.59 7.98
C SER A 59 3.77 -8.82 8.05
N THR A 60 3.57 -9.77 7.14
CA THR A 60 4.41 -10.96 7.04
C THR A 60 5.87 -10.61 6.78
N VAL A 61 6.11 -9.46 6.14
CA VAL A 61 7.44 -8.90 5.88
C VAL A 61 8.07 -8.34 7.15
N GLU A 62 7.27 -7.72 8.03
CA GLU A 62 7.73 -7.03 9.22
C GLU A 62 7.74 -7.91 10.48
N ARG A 63 6.96 -9.00 10.48
CA ARG A 63 6.75 -9.84 11.66
C ARG A 63 8.04 -10.53 12.09
N GLY A 64 8.48 -10.21 13.31
CA GLY A 64 9.70 -10.79 13.90
C GLY A 64 10.99 -10.13 13.42
N ILE A 65 10.88 -9.00 12.73
CA ILE A 65 12.01 -8.19 12.26
C ILE A 65 12.16 -6.98 13.15
N LYS A 66 13.39 -6.73 13.63
CA LYS A 66 13.72 -5.51 14.35
C LYS A 66 14.19 -4.44 13.36
N PHE A 67 13.42 -3.37 13.20
CA PHE A 67 13.82 -2.25 12.37
C PHE A 67 14.89 -1.41 13.03
N LEU A 68 15.97 -1.16 12.30
CA LEU A 68 17.13 -0.36 12.68
C LEU A 68 17.08 0.98 11.95
N PRO A 69 17.69 2.02 12.54
CA PRO A 69 17.70 3.37 11.97
C PRO A 69 18.70 3.53 10.82
N ASN A 70 19.65 2.62 10.62
CA ASN A 70 20.62 2.69 9.53
C ASN A 70 20.51 1.46 8.63
N LYS A 71 20.56 1.70 7.32
CA LYS A 71 20.57 0.65 6.29
C LYS A 71 21.85 -0.20 6.36
N GLU A 72 22.96 0.41 6.77
CA GLU A 72 24.29 -0.22 6.89
C GLU A 72 24.32 -1.37 7.91
N ASP A 73 23.46 -1.34 8.92
CA ASP A 73 23.32 -2.42 9.92
C ASP A 73 22.61 -3.67 9.36
N VAL A 74 22.14 -3.61 8.11
CA VAL A 74 21.40 -4.67 7.41
C VAL A 74 22.02 -4.90 6.00
N PRO A 75 23.30 -5.29 5.92
CA PRO A 75 24.05 -5.33 4.65
C PRO A 75 23.54 -6.37 3.66
N ASN A 76 22.96 -7.48 4.15
CA ASN A 76 22.36 -8.54 3.34
C ASN A 76 20.82 -8.44 3.32
N GLY A 77 20.28 -7.27 3.67
CA GLY A 77 18.84 -7.06 3.68
C GLY A 77 18.27 -7.06 2.27
N LYS A 78 17.28 -7.92 2.05
CA LYS A 78 16.53 -7.97 0.81
C LYS A 78 15.78 -6.63 0.60
N PRO A 79 15.94 -5.97 -0.55
CA PRO A 79 15.28 -4.70 -0.83
C PRO A 79 13.78 -4.90 -1.11
N TYR A 80 12.98 -4.07 -0.46
CA TYR A 80 11.54 -4.02 -0.60
C TYR A 80 11.11 -2.56 -0.79
N TRP A 81 10.07 -2.35 -1.59
CA TRP A 81 9.37 -1.06 -1.62
C TRP A 81 8.03 -1.18 -0.92
N LEU A 82 7.73 -0.25 -0.04
CA LEU A 82 6.39 -0.09 0.52
C LEU A 82 5.70 1.09 -0.15
N VAL A 83 4.70 0.74 -0.95
CA VAL A 83 3.94 1.65 -1.80
C VAL A 83 2.58 1.89 -1.17
N TRP A 84 2.28 3.15 -0.86
CA TRP A 84 0.98 3.57 -0.38
C TRP A 84 0.08 3.92 -1.55
N VAL A 85 -0.92 3.09 -1.80
CA VAL A 85 -1.88 3.28 -2.87
C VAL A 85 -3.17 3.83 -2.28
N THR A 86 -3.50 5.07 -2.63
CA THR A 86 -4.73 5.74 -2.26
C THR A 86 -5.71 5.66 -3.43
N ILE A 87 -6.88 5.08 -3.18
CA ILE A 87 -7.99 5.00 -4.13
C ILE A 87 -8.97 6.13 -3.84
N ASP A 88 -9.40 6.82 -4.88
CA ASP A 88 -10.45 7.85 -4.80
C ASP A 88 -11.52 7.52 -5.85
N ARG A 89 -12.65 8.25 -5.83
CA ARG A 89 -13.77 8.00 -6.73
C ARG A 89 -14.14 9.26 -7.48
N LYS A 90 -14.14 9.17 -8.80
CA LYS A 90 -14.70 10.18 -9.70
C LYS A 90 -16.08 9.74 -10.19
N GLN A 91 -16.79 10.60 -10.93
CA GLN A 91 -18.10 10.26 -11.52
C GLN A 91 -18.04 8.98 -12.39
N GLU A 92 -16.92 8.75 -13.06
CA GLU A 92 -16.69 7.60 -13.93
C GLU A 92 -16.33 6.31 -13.17
N GLY A 93 -16.08 6.38 -11.85
CA GLY A 93 -15.73 5.23 -11.01
C GLY A 93 -14.47 5.43 -10.16
N PRO A 94 -14.02 4.37 -9.44
CA PRO A 94 -12.81 4.40 -8.63
C PRO A 94 -11.55 4.51 -9.52
N TYR A 95 -10.52 5.17 -9.01
CA TYR A 95 -9.22 5.33 -9.67
C TYR A 95 -8.09 5.46 -8.65
N TYR A 96 -6.86 5.18 -9.08
CA TYR A 96 -5.66 5.40 -8.28
C TYR A 96 -5.33 6.89 -8.22
N ALA A 97 -5.58 7.51 -7.07
CA ALA A 97 -5.46 8.95 -6.89
C ALA A 97 -4.11 9.37 -6.31
N GLY A 98 -3.51 8.54 -5.46
CA GLY A 98 -2.17 8.79 -4.91
C GLY A 98 -1.38 7.50 -4.81
N VAL A 99 -0.11 7.54 -5.17
CA VAL A 99 0.77 6.37 -5.14
C VAL A 99 2.16 6.83 -4.73
N THR A 100 2.61 6.49 -3.54
CA THR A 100 3.93 6.90 -3.06
C THR A 100 4.74 5.71 -2.59
N ALA A 101 6.00 5.61 -3.03
CA ALA A 101 6.90 4.55 -2.61
C ALA A 101 7.86 4.99 -1.49
N CYS A 102 8.19 4.04 -0.61
CA CYS A 102 9.19 4.15 0.44
C CYS A 102 10.15 2.97 0.36
N GLU A 103 11.44 3.24 0.47
CA GLU A 103 12.47 2.22 0.61
C GLU A 103 12.34 1.48 1.95
N MET A 104 12.58 0.18 1.92
CA MET A 104 12.87 -0.62 3.10
C MET A 104 13.76 -1.81 2.76
N THR A 105 14.48 -2.33 3.74
CA THR A 105 15.20 -3.60 3.60
C THR A 105 14.85 -4.53 4.73
N VAL A 106 14.82 -5.83 4.44
CA VAL A 106 14.53 -6.86 5.44
C VAL A 106 15.49 -8.01 5.29
N ASP A 107 16.25 -8.26 6.34
CA ASP A 107 17.11 -9.43 6.49
C ASP A 107 16.44 -10.40 7.48
N ARG A 108 15.94 -11.50 6.93
CA ARG A 108 15.29 -12.55 7.71
C ARG A 108 16.30 -13.46 8.44
N GLU A 109 17.54 -13.52 7.98
CA GLU A 109 18.58 -14.36 8.59
C GLU A 109 18.97 -13.81 9.96
N ILE A 110 19.23 -12.51 10.03
CA ILE A 110 19.57 -11.83 11.29
C ILE A 110 18.35 -11.22 12.00
N ARG A 111 17.15 -11.36 11.41
CA ARG A 111 15.88 -10.81 11.90
C ARG A 111 15.94 -9.29 12.11
N ARG A 112 16.62 -8.58 11.21
CA ARG A 112 16.75 -7.11 11.25
C ARG A 112 16.32 -6.54 9.92
N GLY A 113 15.80 -5.33 9.95
CA GLY A 113 15.41 -4.60 8.75
C GLY A 113 15.74 -3.14 8.91
N TYR A 114 15.69 -2.41 7.82
CA TYR A 114 15.81 -0.96 7.84
C TYR A 114 14.53 -0.37 7.25
N LYS A 115 13.99 0.64 7.93
CA LYS A 115 12.96 1.50 7.39
C LYS A 115 13.02 2.87 8.05
N SER A 116 12.76 3.90 7.27
CA SER A 116 12.62 5.25 7.77
C SER A 116 11.17 5.51 8.18
N LEU A 117 10.88 5.41 9.49
CA LEU A 117 9.57 5.79 10.04
C LEU A 117 9.10 7.20 9.64
N PRO A 118 9.95 8.27 9.72
CA PRO A 118 9.49 9.61 9.35
C PRO A 118 9.14 9.69 7.87
N GLU A 119 9.91 9.06 6.98
CA GLU A 119 9.56 9.01 5.56
C GLU A 119 8.31 8.19 5.31
N HIS A 120 8.17 7.06 5.99
CA HIS A 120 7.02 6.18 5.85
C HIS A 120 5.69 6.90 6.15
N VAL A 121 5.63 7.66 7.25
CA VAL A 121 4.47 8.48 7.62
C VAL A 121 4.29 9.65 6.65
N ASN A 122 5.38 10.32 6.23
CA ASN A 122 5.31 11.43 5.28
C ASN A 122 4.77 11.00 3.90
N LYS A 123 5.22 9.84 3.42
CA LYS A 123 4.80 9.27 2.13
C LYS A 123 3.35 8.80 2.20
N MET A 124 2.91 8.23 3.32
CA MET A 124 1.50 7.91 3.57
C MET A 124 0.63 9.18 3.47
N ASP A 125 0.96 10.24 4.20
CA ASP A 125 0.26 11.53 4.15
C ASP A 125 0.22 12.11 2.73
N LYS A 126 1.33 12.03 1.99
CA LYS A 126 1.39 12.48 0.60
C LYS A 126 0.51 11.64 -0.33
N SER A 127 0.47 10.33 -0.16
CA SER A 127 -0.45 9.46 -0.93
C SER A 127 -1.91 9.85 -0.67
N MET A 128 -2.27 10.10 0.60
CA MET A 128 -3.60 10.60 0.98
C MET A 128 -3.91 11.98 0.41
N LYS A 129 -2.89 12.79 0.13
CA LYS A 129 -3.02 14.08 -0.57
C LYS A 129 -3.00 13.94 -2.09
N ARG A 130 -3.16 12.71 -2.62
CA ARG A 130 -3.20 12.40 -4.05
C ARG A 130 -1.89 12.72 -4.78
N HIS A 131 -0.76 12.64 -4.08
CA HIS A 131 0.55 12.74 -4.71
C HIS A 131 0.98 11.38 -5.27
N ILE A 132 1.66 11.45 -6.41
CA ILE A 132 2.30 10.32 -7.06
C ILE A 132 3.81 10.53 -6.96
N MET A 133 4.49 9.61 -6.27
CA MET A 133 5.92 9.64 -6.02
C MET A 133 6.47 8.22 -6.14
N VAL A 134 6.62 7.73 -7.36
CA VAL A 134 7.21 6.42 -7.67
C VAL A 134 8.41 6.53 -8.61
N GLU A 135 8.78 7.75 -9.01
CA GLU A 135 9.93 8.04 -9.88
C GLU A 135 11.27 7.45 -9.41
N HIS A 136 11.47 7.37 -8.09
CA HIS A 136 12.71 6.97 -7.43
C HIS A 136 12.85 5.44 -7.27
N MET A 137 11.82 4.69 -7.68
CA MET A 137 11.89 3.24 -7.76
C MET A 137 12.70 2.81 -8.98
N ASP A 138 13.40 1.67 -8.87
CA ASP A 138 14.08 1.04 -10.00
C ASP A 138 13.08 0.58 -11.07
N ASP A 139 13.52 0.48 -12.33
CA ASP A 139 12.65 0.08 -13.46
C ASP A 139 11.98 -1.29 -13.22
N GLN A 140 12.72 -2.27 -12.71
CA GLN A 140 12.14 -3.57 -12.36
C GLN A 140 10.98 -3.43 -11.36
N SER A 141 11.16 -2.60 -10.33
CA SER A 141 10.14 -2.38 -9.29
C SER A 141 8.92 -1.63 -9.84
N LYS A 142 9.12 -0.66 -10.73
CA LYS A 142 8.05 0.05 -11.44
C LYS A 142 7.22 -0.90 -12.29
N ALA A 143 7.87 -1.78 -13.05
CA ALA A 143 7.20 -2.77 -13.88
C ALA A 143 6.36 -3.74 -13.03
N ILE A 144 6.89 -4.22 -11.90
CA ILE A 144 6.14 -5.11 -10.99
C ILE A 144 4.90 -4.38 -10.44
N LEU A 145 5.07 -3.14 -9.98
CA LEU A 145 3.97 -2.34 -9.43
C LEU A 145 2.90 -2.04 -10.50
N GLN A 146 3.30 -1.67 -11.72
CA GLN A 146 2.39 -1.44 -12.83
C GLN A 146 1.53 -2.67 -13.11
N ASN A 147 2.17 -3.83 -13.30
CA ASN A 147 1.47 -5.09 -13.55
C ASN A 147 0.51 -5.44 -12.41
N TYR A 148 0.90 -5.17 -11.17
CA TYR A 148 0.06 -5.39 -10.00
C TYR A 148 -1.19 -4.50 -10.00
N LEU A 149 -1.04 -3.19 -10.23
CA LEU A 149 -2.14 -2.24 -10.26
C LEU A 149 -3.12 -2.55 -11.41
N GLU A 150 -2.61 -2.87 -12.59
CA GLU A 150 -3.42 -3.24 -13.74
C GLU A 150 -4.16 -4.57 -13.52
N SER A 151 -3.49 -5.57 -12.95
CA SER A 151 -4.09 -6.88 -12.62
C SER A 151 -5.12 -6.78 -11.49
N HIS A 152 -4.95 -5.84 -10.57
CA HIS A 152 -5.87 -5.62 -9.45
C HIS A 152 -7.21 -5.08 -9.94
N ASP A 153 -7.21 -3.99 -10.72
CA ASP A 153 -8.41 -3.47 -11.36
C ASP A 153 -8.02 -2.66 -12.61
N SER A 154 -8.17 -3.28 -13.78
CA SER A 154 -7.86 -2.66 -15.07
C SER A 154 -8.67 -1.39 -15.31
N GLY A 155 -9.93 -1.34 -14.84
CA GLY A 155 -10.76 -0.15 -14.95
C GLY A 155 -10.22 1.01 -14.12
N MET A 156 -9.73 0.76 -12.89
CA MET A 156 -9.09 1.78 -12.06
C MET A 156 -7.79 2.27 -12.70
N TRP A 157 -7.02 1.35 -13.29
CA TRP A 157 -5.79 1.69 -14.01
C TRP A 157 -6.07 2.55 -15.25
N GLU A 158 -7.05 2.20 -16.08
CA GLU A 158 -7.47 3.00 -17.23
C GLU A 158 -7.86 4.41 -16.81
N ARG A 159 -8.58 4.54 -15.69
CA ARG A 159 -9.02 5.81 -15.10
C ARG A 159 -7.95 6.57 -14.32
N ALA A 160 -6.80 5.95 -14.05
CA ALA A 160 -5.70 6.58 -13.32
C ALA A 160 -5.06 7.71 -14.14
N SER A 161 -4.49 8.68 -13.45
CA SER A 161 -3.83 9.84 -14.05
C SER A 161 -2.67 9.41 -14.95
N ASP A 162 -2.47 10.13 -16.06
CA ASP A 162 -1.33 9.91 -16.95
C ASP A 162 0.01 10.07 -16.22
N ASP A 163 0.07 10.93 -15.20
CA ASP A 163 1.25 11.07 -14.34
C ASP A 163 1.67 9.75 -13.68
N LEU A 164 0.72 8.95 -13.18
CA LEU A 164 1.02 7.64 -12.59
C LEU A 164 1.56 6.68 -13.65
N LYS A 165 0.89 6.64 -14.81
CA LYS A 165 1.27 5.77 -15.92
C LYS A 165 2.65 6.13 -16.44
N ASN A 166 2.97 7.42 -16.55
CA ASN A 166 4.26 7.94 -17.00
C ASN A 166 5.37 7.68 -15.97
N GLN A 167 5.12 7.88 -14.66
CA GLN A 167 6.12 7.59 -13.63
C GLN A 167 6.42 6.09 -13.50
N LEU A 168 5.47 5.22 -13.85
CA LEU A 168 5.64 3.77 -13.88
C LEU A 168 6.12 3.23 -15.23
N ALA A 169 6.03 4.03 -16.30
CA ALA A 169 6.56 3.65 -17.60
C ALA A 169 8.07 3.45 -17.49
N THR A 170 8.49 2.22 -17.79
CA THR A 170 9.91 1.85 -17.87
C THR A 170 10.36 2.02 -19.32
N ASN A 171 11.61 2.46 -19.50
CA ASN A 171 12.18 2.81 -20.81
C ASN A 171 13.30 1.84 -21.20
#